data_AF-M9PBI7-F1
#
_entry.id   AF-M9PBI7-F1
#
_cell.length_a   1.000
_cell.length_b   1.000
_cell.length_c   1.000
_cell.angle_alpha   90.00
_cell.angle_beta   90.00
_cell.angle_gamma   90.00
#
_symmetry.space_group_name_H-M   'P 1'
#
loop_
_entity.id
_entity.type
_entity.pdbx_description
1 polymer ?
#
loop_
_entity_poly.entity_id
_entity_poly.type
_entity_poly.pdbx_seq_one_letter_code
_entity_poly.pdbx_strand_id
1 'polypeptide(L)'
;MKLSKSLANCRAIRRYLLIFTAVSLLLLPLSLAYLVWNEQLQKIRGFEQQSPQQPQPQQQQQEQQQQPQQHGQFPYPVVRYPVLLLNKNKNKDLTVVATGKTKNKWRYVDKDSNQTLLPLIPEHAVQTLTPQEMLQVEQRMDQRRERLKDKCSAYGLDVLGHDAWHTPNTWEFLVNKKYHIIWCNVFKAASSSWMFNFNVLAGYSPSYLRKTKKILLNLARERYPRVTLDELREAQNYSVTFIIARDPFERLLSAYRDKMVFALPYSFHDKLGRSIVRNYRKKPSLAARAANTKFPSFPEFVHWLLDQVKRGSFIDMHFVAATSFCTPCLIRFDMILKFESLAEDQLYLIEKTGLKRVIAPVWRNMGKGRKTHELQQQFYAQLTRQEMLELYEYYKYDFELFDYDIQEYLQVARPDEAESPAGTKN
;
A
#
# COMPACT_ATOMS: atom_id res chain seq x y z
N MET A 1 -25.03 -56.55 30.46
CA MET A 1 -24.48 -55.61 29.45
C MET A 1 -23.72 -54.38 29.99
N LYS A 2 -23.36 -54.27 31.28
CA LYS A 2 -22.62 -53.10 31.81
C LYS A 2 -21.09 -53.27 31.97
N LEU A 3 -20.53 -54.48 31.88
CA LEU A 3 -19.08 -54.69 32.05
C LEU A 3 -18.22 -54.37 30.81
N SER A 4 -18.77 -54.39 29.60
CA SER A 4 -17.98 -54.25 28.36
C SER A 4 -17.56 -52.79 28.04
N LYS A 5 -18.36 -51.79 28.46
CA LYS A 5 -18.05 -50.36 28.25
C LYS A 5 -16.90 -49.85 29.13
N SER A 6 -16.68 -50.44 30.30
CA SER A 6 -15.62 -50.03 31.24
C SER A 6 -14.21 -50.35 30.71
N LEU A 7 -14.04 -51.54 30.11
CA LEU A 7 -12.76 -51.99 29.56
C LEU A 7 -12.33 -51.22 28.28
N ALA A 8 -13.29 -50.75 27.48
CA ALA A 8 -13.01 -49.94 26.30
C ALA A 8 -12.49 -48.53 26.66
N ASN A 9 -13.05 -47.91 27.70
CA ASN A 9 -12.61 -46.60 28.20
C ASN A 9 -11.20 -46.66 28.79
N CYS A 10 -10.86 -47.72 29.53
CA CYS A 10 -9.49 -47.88 30.07
C CYS A 10 -8.42 -48.02 28.97
N ARG A 11 -8.74 -48.66 27.83
CA ARG A 11 -7.79 -48.75 26.70
C ARG A 11 -7.60 -47.41 25.99
N ALA A 12 -8.65 -46.61 25.87
CA ALA A 12 -8.56 -45.27 25.28
C ALA A 12 -7.72 -44.34 26.16
N ILE A 13 -7.98 -44.32 27.48
CA ILE A 13 -7.22 -43.50 28.44
C ILE A 13 -5.73 -43.88 28.44
N ARG A 14 -5.42 -45.18 28.39
CA ARG A 14 -4.03 -45.66 28.32
C ARG A 14 -3.33 -45.24 27.03
N ARG A 15 -4.04 -45.19 25.90
CA ARG A 15 -3.50 -44.66 24.63
C ARG A 15 -3.25 -43.16 24.69
N TYR A 16 -4.17 -42.39 25.27
CA TYR A 16 -3.99 -40.95 25.43
C TYR A 16 -2.82 -40.61 26.36
N LEU A 17 -2.67 -41.34 27.48
CA LEU A 17 -1.53 -41.17 28.38
C LEU A 17 -0.21 -41.49 27.68
N LEU A 18 -0.12 -42.57 26.91
CA LEU A 18 1.09 -42.92 26.16
C LEU A 18 1.43 -41.90 25.06
N ILE A 19 0.44 -41.34 24.39
CA ILE A 19 0.65 -40.27 23.40
C ILE A 19 1.13 -39.00 24.10
N PHE A 20 0.51 -38.64 25.23
CA PHE A 20 0.88 -37.44 25.98
C PHE A 20 2.29 -37.55 26.57
N THR A 21 2.69 -38.72 27.09
CA THR A 21 4.06 -38.93 27.56
C THR A 21 5.06 -38.91 26.41
N ALA A 22 4.75 -39.49 25.25
CA ALA A 22 5.62 -39.46 24.07
C ALA A 22 5.81 -38.03 23.53
N VAL A 23 4.73 -37.24 23.46
CA VAL A 23 4.79 -35.83 23.02
C VAL A 23 5.56 -34.98 24.03
N SER A 24 5.36 -35.21 25.33
CA SER A 24 6.09 -34.48 26.39
C SER A 24 7.58 -34.80 26.37
N LEU A 25 7.96 -36.07 26.17
CA LEU A 25 9.35 -36.51 26.04
C LEU A 25 10.04 -36.00 24.76
N LEU A 26 9.28 -35.66 23.72
CA LEU A 26 9.79 -35.03 22.49
C LEU A 26 9.95 -33.50 22.61
N LEU A 27 9.05 -32.84 23.35
CA LEU A 27 9.06 -31.38 23.47
C LEU A 27 10.03 -30.87 24.54
N LEU A 28 10.28 -31.62 25.60
CA LEU A 28 11.27 -31.29 26.65
C LEU A 28 12.71 -31.09 26.13
N PRO A 29 13.28 -31.97 25.28
CA PRO A 29 14.61 -31.76 24.74
C PRO A 29 14.67 -30.58 23.74
N LEU A 30 13.57 -30.30 23.03
CA LEU A 30 13.48 -29.14 22.12
C LEU A 30 13.41 -27.81 22.89
N SER A 31 12.71 -27.75 24.01
CA SER A 31 12.68 -26.55 24.86
C SER A 31 14.01 -26.32 25.57
N LEU A 32 14.69 -27.38 26.02
CA LEU A 32 16.05 -27.27 26.57
C LEU A 32 17.05 -26.83 25.50
N ALA A 33 16.99 -27.36 24.28
CA ALA A 33 17.83 -26.91 23.17
C ALA A 33 17.56 -25.44 22.81
N TYR A 34 16.29 -24.99 22.86
CA TYR A 34 15.92 -23.60 22.64
C TYR A 34 16.44 -22.67 23.75
N LEU A 35 16.37 -23.09 25.02
CA LEU A 35 16.90 -22.33 26.15
C LEU A 35 18.42 -22.21 26.10
N VAL A 36 19.14 -23.30 25.82
CA VAL A 36 20.60 -23.31 25.65
C VAL A 36 21.03 -22.45 24.45
N TRP A 37 20.28 -22.50 23.34
CA TRP A 37 20.54 -21.66 22.18
C TRP A 37 20.37 -20.16 22.49
N ASN A 38 19.34 -19.80 23.26
CA ASN A 38 19.11 -18.42 23.68
C ASN A 38 20.19 -17.93 24.66
N GLU A 39 20.66 -18.78 25.57
CA GLU A 39 21.75 -18.45 26.50
C GLU A 39 23.08 -18.18 25.77
N GLN A 40 23.38 -18.95 24.71
CA GLN A 40 24.54 -18.74 23.85
C GLN A 40 24.40 -17.44 23.03
N LEU A 41 23.20 -17.12 22.54
CA LEU A 41 22.92 -15.87 21.82
C LEU A 41 23.06 -14.61 22.71
N GLN A 42 22.77 -14.71 24.00
CA GLN A 42 22.97 -13.59 24.93
C GLN A 42 24.44 -13.42 25.32
N LYS A 43 25.22 -14.51 25.41
CA LYS A 43 26.68 -14.44 25.63
C LYS A 43 27.46 -13.86 24.44
N ILE A 44 26.96 -14.00 23.21
CA ILE A 44 27.56 -13.41 21.99
C ILE A 44 27.24 -11.90 21.85
N ARG A 45 26.28 -11.36 22.61
CA ARG A 45 25.83 -9.96 22.52
C ARG A 45 26.30 -9.05 23.66
N GLY A 46 27.11 -9.54 24.59
CA GLY A 46 27.72 -8.72 25.65
C GLY A 46 29.19 -8.42 25.35
N PHE A 47 29.63 -7.20 25.68
CA PHE A 47 30.95 -6.55 25.50
C PHE A 47 31.03 -5.67 24.23
N GLU A 48 31.17 -4.33 24.27
CA GLU A 48 31.67 -3.41 25.31
C GLU A 48 30.92 -2.05 25.32
N GLN A 49 30.62 -1.59 26.54
CA GLN A 49 30.37 -0.20 26.89
C GLN A 49 31.71 0.55 26.95
N GLN A 50 31.76 1.77 26.39
CA GLN A 50 32.60 2.85 26.91
C GLN A 50 31.99 4.22 26.53
N SER A 51 31.74 5.02 27.55
CA SER A 51 31.65 6.49 27.58
C SER A 51 32.64 6.93 28.68
N PRO A 52 33.16 8.18 28.75
CA PRO A 52 32.47 9.43 28.44
C PRO A 52 33.33 10.57 27.83
N GLN A 53 32.71 11.67 27.38
CA GLN A 53 32.98 13.05 27.85
C GLN A 53 32.14 14.11 27.11
N GLN A 54 31.54 15.03 27.89
CA GLN A 54 30.86 16.27 27.47
C GLN A 54 31.89 17.38 27.15
N PRO A 55 31.51 18.47 26.46
CA PRO A 55 30.93 19.65 27.16
C PRO A 55 29.71 20.31 26.46
N GLN A 56 28.88 21.00 27.26
CA GLN A 56 27.81 21.96 26.88
C GLN A 56 28.40 23.39 26.65
N PRO A 57 27.58 24.48 26.54
CA PRO A 57 26.66 24.87 25.46
C PRO A 57 26.88 26.35 25.01
N GLN A 58 26.36 26.78 23.86
CA GLN A 58 26.08 28.22 23.64
C GLN A 58 24.75 28.44 22.90
N GLN A 59 23.96 29.35 23.46
CA GLN A 59 22.61 29.81 23.10
C GLN A 59 22.66 30.90 22.02
N GLN A 60 21.58 31.02 21.23
CA GLN A 60 20.89 32.27 20.81
C GLN A 60 19.68 31.89 19.91
N GLN A 61 18.43 31.96 20.40
CA GLN A 61 17.45 33.05 20.20
C GLN A 61 17.23 33.42 18.71
N GLN A 62 16.17 32.92 18.07
CA GLN A 62 14.80 33.48 17.96
C GLN A 62 14.71 34.75 17.10
N GLU A 63 13.96 34.68 15.99
CA GLU A 63 13.00 35.72 15.61
C GLU A 63 11.93 35.19 14.62
N GLN A 64 10.68 35.48 14.96
CA GLN A 64 9.45 35.25 14.20
C GLN A 64 9.17 36.44 13.26
N GLN A 65 8.48 36.20 12.13
CA GLN A 65 7.34 36.99 11.62
C GLN A 65 6.91 36.45 10.23
N GLN A 66 5.75 35.80 10.11
CA GLN A 66 4.41 36.32 9.83
C GLN A 66 4.11 36.67 8.35
N GLN A 67 3.23 35.84 7.76
CA GLN A 67 2.50 35.93 6.48
C GLN A 67 1.53 37.14 6.42
N PRO A 68 0.92 37.43 5.25
CA PRO A 68 -0.41 36.88 4.91
C PRO A 68 -0.64 36.44 3.44
N GLN A 69 -1.65 35.59 3.30
CA GLN A 69 -2.19 34.86 2.13
C GLN A 69 -3.01 35.72 1.14
N GLN A 70 -3.19 35.25 -0.11
CA GLN A 70 -4.44 35.40 -0.88
C GLN A 70 -4.73 34.20 -1.82
N HIS A 71 -6.01 33.79 -1.84
CA HIS A 71 -6.63 32.70 -2.60
C HIS A 71 -6.86 33.02 -4.09
N GLY A 72 -6.83 31.98 -4.94
CA GLY A 72 -7.33 32.03 -6.31
C GLY A 72 -7.58 30.64 -6.91
N GLN A 73 -8.85 30.29 -7.15
CA GLN A 73 -9.32 29.14 -7.93
C GLN A 73 -8.84 29.20 -9.38
N PHE A 74 -8.33 28.09 -9.94
CA PHE A 74 -8.12 27.92 -11.38
C PHE A 74 -8.50 26.51 -11.88
N PRO A 75 -9.04 26.38 -13.11
CA PRO A 75 -9.58 25.13 -13.66
C PRO A 75 -8.47 24.28 -14.28
N TYR A 76 -8.47 22.97 -14.04
CA TYR A 76 -7.48 22.06 -14.61
C TYR A 76 -7.69 21.85 -16.12
N PRO A 77 -6.67 22.10 -16.99
CA PRO A 77 -6.70 21.64 -18.37
C PRO A 77 -6.43 20.13 -18.44
N VAL A 78 -7.21 19.41 -19.24
CA VAL A 78 -7.04 17.98 -19.50
C VAL A 78 -5.76 17.76 -20.32
N VAL A 79 -4.63 17.52 -19.66
CA VAL A 79 -3.37 17.18 -20.33
C VAL A 79 -3.23 15.66 -20.44
N ARG A 80 -3.22 15.15 -21.67
CA ARG A 80 -3.04 13.72 -21.97
C ARG A 80 -1.56 13.39 -22.12
N TYR A 81 -0.97 12.74 -21.12
CA TYR A 81 0.40 12.22 -21.18
C TYR A 81 0.44 10.73 -21.62
N PRO A 82 1.52 10.29 -22.31
CA PRO A 82 1.59 8.98 -22.94
C PRO A 82 1.70 7.82 -21.95
N VAL A 83 0.89 6.78 -22.19
CA VAL A 83 0.71 5.59 -21.34
C VAL A 83 1.69 4.47 -21.75
N LEU A 84 2.56 4.02 -20.86
CA LEU A 84 3.33 2.78 -21.02
C LEU A 84 2.45 1.56 -20.73
N LEU A 85 2.23 0.72 -21.74
CA LEU A 85 1.47 -0.54 -21.62
C LEU A 85 2.39 -1.75 -21.76
N LEU A 86 2.21 -2.72 -20.86
CA LEU A 86 2.93 -3.99 -20.86
C LEU A 86 2.53 -4.84 -22.09
N ASN A 87 3.50 -5.16 -22.96
CA ASN A 87 3.31 -6.13 -24.05
C ASN A 87 3.51 -7.58 -23.53
N LYS A 88 2.67 -8.51 -24.01
CA LYS A 88 2.55 -9.91 -23.54
C LYS A 88 3.44 -10.91 -24.29
N ASN A 89 4.32 -10.50 -25.19
CA ASN A 89 5.05 -11.45 -26.02
C ASN A 89 6.39 -11.92 -25.41
N LYS A 90 6.45 -13.23 -25.17
CA LYS A 90 7.62 -14.03 -24.82
C LYS A 90 8.48 -14.27 -26.07
N ASN A 91 9.46 -13.42 -26.36
CA ASN A 91 10.82 -13.76 -26.81
C ASN A 91 11.50 -12.58 -27.50
N LYS A 92 12.76 -12.35 -27.08
CA LYS A 92 13.77 -11.43 -27.62
C LYS A 92 13.50 -9.92 -27.42
N ASP A 93 14.43 -9.30 -26.70
CA ASP A 93 14.79 -7.88 -26.60
C ASP A 93 13.71 -6.77 -26.60
N LEU A 94 13.76 -5.99 -25.51
CA LEU A 94 13.23 -4.66 -25.22
C LEU A 94 12.44 -3.91 -26.32
N THR A 95 11.16 -3.58 -26.06
CA THR A 95 10.52 -2.30 -26.49
C THR A 95 9.20 -2.03 -25.75
N VAL A 96 8.99 -0.82 -25.20
CA VAL A 96 7.66 -0.20 -25.01
C VAL A 96 7.78 1.32 -25.28
N VAL A 97 6.74 1.85 -25.93
CA VAL A 97 6.60 3.13 -26.64
C VAL A 97 6.09 4.24 -25.71
N ALA A 98 6.60 5.47 -25.86
CA ALA A 98 5.89 6.70 -25.51
C ALA A 98 5.67 7.55 -26.77
N THR A 99 4.46 8.06 -26.96
CA THR A 99 4.05 8.85 -28.12
C THR A 99 4.36 10.33 -27.90
N GLY A 100 5.15 10.89 -28.82
CA GLY A 100 5.37 12.32 -29.01
C GLY A 100 6.11 12.57 -30.32
N LYS A 101 5.35 12.55 -31.42
CA LYS A 101 5.64 13.02 -32.79
C LYS A 101 7.11 13.01 -33.27
N THR A 102 7.77 11.86 -33.28
CA THR A 102 8.72 11.47 -34.33
C THR A 102 9.05 9.99 -34.14
N LYS A 103 8.77 9.19 -35.17
CA LYS A 103 9.23 7.81 -35.25
C LYS A 103 10.76 7.86 -35.30
N ASN A 104 11.44 7.46 -34.23
CA ASN A 104 12.62 6.57 -34.23
C ASN A 104 13.54 6.79 -33.01
N LYS A 105 13.93 5.65 -32.41
CA LYS A 105 15.04 5.41 -31.46
C LYS A 105 14.89 5.92 -30.02
N TRP A 106 14.39 5.04 -29.15
CA TRP A 106 14.81 4.97 -27.75
C TRP A 106 15.75 3.77 -27.59
N ARG A 107 16.99 4.00 -27.18
CA ARG A 107 18.01 2.96 -26.97
C ARG A 107 18.38 2.96 -25.49
N TYR A 108 18.13 1.86 -24.78
CA TYR A 108 18.71 1.67 -23.45
C TYR A 108 20.17 1.27 -23.65
N VAL A 109 21.08 2.07 -23.12
CA VAL A 109 22.52 1.86 -23.20
C VAL A 109 22.90 0.78 -22.17
N ASP A 110 23.63 -0.25 -22.61
CA ASP A 110 24.22 -1.24 -21.70
C ASP A 110 25.55 -0.72 -21.12
N LYS A 111 25.89 -1.28 -19.96
CA LYS A 111 26.88 -0.82 -18.97
C LYS A 111 28.28 -0.51 -19.49
N ASP A 112 28.86 0.57 -18.95
CA ASP A 112 30.28 0.56 -18.58
C ASP A 112 30.46 0.09 -17.13
N SER A 113 31.59 -0.58 -16.92
CA SER A 113 31.82 -1.58 -15.87
C SER A 113 32.53 -1.03 -14.63
N ASN A 114 32.37 -1.82 -13.56
CA ASN A 114 33.16 -1.94 -12.32
C ASN A 114 32.76 -1.14 -11.06
N GLN A 115 32.70 -1.92 -9.96
CA GLN A 115 32.36 -1.60 -8.57
C GLN A 115 30.91 -1.24 -8.27
N THR A 116 30.10 -2.22 -7.82
CA THR A 116 28.90 -2.08 -6.95
C THR A 116 27.89 -0.93 -7.19
N LEU A 117 27.99 -0.25 -8.33
CA LEU A 117 27.30 0.98 -8.68
C LEU A 117 26.07 0.61 -9.48
N LEU A 118 24.93 1.11 -9.03
CA LEU A 118 23.73 1.07 -9.84
C LEU A 118 24.03 1.76 -11.17
N PRO A 119 23.64 1.18 -12.32
CA PRO A 119 23.88 1.81 -13.61
C PRO A 119 23.18 3.17 -13.61
N LEU A 120 23.97 4.24 -13.75
CA LEU A 120 23.44 5.59 -13.79
C LEU A 120 22.73 5.84 -15.11
N ILE A 121 21.63 6.58 -15.05
CA ILE A 121 20.93 7.10 -16.23
C ILE A 121 21.85 8.13 -16.90
N PRO A 122 22.13 8.01 -18.21
CA PRO A 122 22.89 9.00 -18.96
C PRO A 122 22.23 10.38 -18.90
N GLU A 123 23.01 11.46 -18.84
CA GLU A 123 22.48 12.83 -18.66
C GLU A 123 21.42 13.21 -19.70
N HIS A 124 21.65 12.86 -20.97
CA HIS A 124 20.71 13.12 -22.07
C HIS A 124 19.37 12.37 -21.94
N ALA A 125 19.30 11.34 -21.09
CA ALA A 125 18.11 10.53 -20.86
C ALA A 125 17.39 10.90 -19.55
N VAL A 126 17.94 11.83 -18.76
CA VAL A 126 17.32 12.31 -17.51
C VAL A 126 16.14 13.21 -17.86
N GLN A 127 14.95 12.82 -17.39
CA GLN A 127 13.78 13.68 -17.42
C GLN A 127 13.83 14.63 -16.23
N THR A 128 13.61 15.91 -16.48
CA THR A 128 13.61 16.98 -15.46
C THR A 128 12.40 17.87 -15.69
N LEU A 129 11.99 18.56 -14.63
CA LEU A 129 11.00 19.62 -14.73
C LEU A 129 11.72 20.94 -15.02
N THR A 130 11.06 21.84 -15.74
CA THR A 130 11.54 23.22 -15.86
C THR A 130 11.53 23.90 -14.48
N PRO A 131 12.33 24.97 -14.27
CA PRO A 131 12.30 25.71 -13.00
C PRO A 131 10.90 26.20 -12.60
N GLN A 132 10.09 26.59 -13.59
CA GLN A 132 8.71 27.02 -13.36
C GLN A 132 7.82 25.85 -12.91
N GLU A 133 7.93 24.68 -13.56
CA GLU A 133 7.19 23.48 -13.15
C GLU A 133 7.63 23.02 -11.76
N MET A 134 8.93 23.08 -11.43
CA MET A 134 9.43 22.77 -10.09
C MET A 134 8.78 23.65 -9.03
N LEU A 135 8.68 24.96 -9.26
CA LEU A 135 8.01 25.90 -8.35
C LEU A 135 6.51 25.60 -8.21
N GLN A 136 5.83 25.29 -9.30
CA GLN A 136 4.41 24.93 -9.28
C GLN A 136 4.16 23.65 -8.49
N VAL A 137 5.00 22.63 -8.66
CA VAL A 137 4.88 21.38 -7.88
C VAL A 137 5.20 21.63 -6.41
N GLU A 138 6.19 22.47 -6.09
CA GLU A 138 6.53 22.84 -4.71
C GLU A 138 5.34 23.49 -3.99
N GLN A 139 4.72 24.51 -4.58
CA GLN A 139 3.50 25.15 -4.06
C GLN A 139 2.36 24.15 -3.86
N ARG A 140 2.18 23.22 -4.81
CA ARG A 140 1.17 22.15 -4.72
C ARG A 140 1.48 21.16 -3.58
N MET A 141 2.75 20.84 -3.30
CA MET A 141 3.13 19.99 -2.17
C MET A 141 2.87 20.70 -0.84
N ASP A 142 3.13 22.00 -0.76
CA ASP A 142 2.87 22.83 0.42
C ASP A 142 1.37 22.83 0.77
N GLN A 143 0.51 23.11 -0.23
CA GLN A 143 -0.95 23.07 -0.08
C GLN A 143 -1.46 21.72 0.42
N ARG A 144 -0.89 20.61 -0.09
CA ARG A 144 -1.30 19.27 0.34
C ARG A 144 -0.90 18.97 1.78
N ARG A 145 0.29 19.41 2.21
CA ARG A 145 0.74 19.25 3.60
C ARG A 145 -0.08 20.10 4.56
N GLU A 146 -0.40 21.34 4.18
CA GLU A 146 -1.28 22.23 4.94
C GLU A 146 -2.66 21.59 5.12
N ARG A 147 -3.28 21.14 4.03
CA ARG A 147 -4.56 20.41 4.10
C ARG A 147 -4.49 19.20 5.01
N LEU A 148 -3.48 18.35 4.86
CA LEU A 148 -3.32 17.16 5.69
C LEU A 148 -3.31 17.56 7.16
N LYS A 149 -2.49 18.55 7.53
CA LYS A 149 -2.39 19.06 8.89
C LYS A 149 -3.74 19.58 9.39
N ASP A 150 -4.39 20.46 8.64
CA ASP A 150 -5.66 21.08 9.03
C ASP A 150 -6.75 20.05 9.25
N LYS A 151 -6.89 19.08 8.34
CA LYS A 151 -7.89 18.03 8.44
C LYS A 151 -7.56 17.02 9.53
N CYS A 152 -6.28 16.71 9.75
CA CYS A 152 -5.86 15.88 10.88
C CYS A 152 -6.31 16.50 12.21
N SER A 153 -6.05 17.79 12.43
CA SER A 153 -6.49 18.49 13.65
C SER A 153 -8.01 18.63 13.73
N ALA A 154 -8.69 18.92 12.62
CA ALA A 154 -10.15 19.04 12.59
C ALA A 154 -10.88 17.74 12.97
N TYR A 155 -10.29 16.58 12.65
CA TYR A 155 -10.82 15.27 13.03
C TYR A 155 -10.20 14.68 14.31
N GLY A 156 -9.25 15.38 14.95
CA GLY A 156 -8.55 14.91 16.16
C GLY A 156 -7.60 13.73 15.93
N LEU A 157 -7.20 13.47 14.68
CA LEU A 157 -6.37 12.32 14.28
C LEU A 157 -4.88 12.48 14.61
N ASP A 158 -4.47 13.68 15.02
CA ASP A 158 -3.13 14.06 15.45
C ASP A 158 -2.88 13.81 16.95
N VAL A 159 -3.83 13.18 17.64
CA VAL A 159 -3.73 12.77 19.05
C VAL A 159 -3.42 11.27 19.16
N LEU A 160 -2.61 10.88 20.14
CA LEU A 160 -2.35 9.46 20.39
C LEU A 160 -3.53 8.76 21.07
N GLY A 161 -3.77 7.52 20.71
CA GLY A 161 -4.89 6.71 21.20
C GLY A 161 -4.64 5.22 21.00
N HIS A 162 -5.72 4.43 21.07
CA HIS A 162 -5.64 2.96 21.06
C HIS A 162 -6.31 2.30 19.84
N ASP A 163 -6.81 3.10 18.89
CA ASP A 163 -7.39 2.59 17.65
C ASP A 163 -6.41 2.66 16.47
N ALA A 164 -6.86 2.17 15.31
CA ALA A 164 -6.05 2.06 14.10
C ALA A 164 -5.65 3.41 13.46
N TRP A 165 -6.29 4.51 13.83
CA TRP A 165 -5.97 5.85 13.33
C TRP A 165 -5.09 6.63 14.31
N HIS A 166 -5.22 6.36 15.61
CA HIS A 166 -4.50 7.06 16.67
C HIS A 166 -3.26 6.30 17.19
N THR A 167 -2.89 5.17 16.57
CA THR A 167 -1.67 4.40 16.88
C THR A 167 -0.70 4.44 15.70
N PRO A 168 0.50 5.07 15.80
CA PRO A 168 1.44 5.19 14.69
C PRO A 168 1.82 3.83 14.09
N ASN A 169 1.65 3.67 12.78
CA ASN A 169 1.98 2.44 12.07
C ASN A 169 3.25 2.58 11.22
N THR A 170 4.40 2.19 11.76
CA THR A 170 5.69 2.23 11.04
C THR A 170 5.95 1.01 10.15
N TRP A 171 5.12 -0.02 10.25
CA TRP A 171 5.34 -1.35 9.66
C TRP A 171 5.44 -1.32 8.12
N GLU A 172 4.83 -0.32 7.52
CA GLU A 172 4.66 -0.15 6.08
C GLU A 172 5.60 0.89 5.47
N PHE A 173 6.58 1.35 6.26
CA PHE A 173 7.62 2.26 5.79
C PHE A 173 8.85 1.50 5.29
N LEU A 174 9.40 1.97 4.17
CA LEU A 174 10.72 1.57 3.67
C LEU A 174 11.67 2.75 3.87
N VAL A 175 12.67 2.58 4.73
CA VAL A 175 13.66 3.62 5.06
C VAL A 175 14.93 3.36 4.27
N ASN A 176 15.24 4.21 3.29
CA ASN A 176 16.50 4.17 2.57
C ASN A 176 17.48 5.20 3.15
N LYS A 177 18.33 4.74 4.08
CA LYS A 177 19.35 5.60 4.73
C LYS A 177 20.42 6.12 3.77
N LYS A 178 20.71 5.42 2.66
CA LYS A 178 21.75 5.80 1.69
C LYS A 178 21.34 6.99 0.83
N TYR A 179 20.08 7.03 0.44
CA TYR A 179 19.53 8.04 -0.46
C TYR A 179 18.59 9.01 0.25
N HIS A 180 18.50 8.94 1.59
CA HIS A 180 17.74 9.88 2.39
C HIS A 180 16.27 10.01 1.94
N ILE A 181 15.64 8.87 1.65
CA ILE A 181 14.21 8.82 1.33
C ILE A 181 13.49 7.76 2.15
N ILE A 182 12.26 8.08 2.53
CA ILE A 182 11.37 7.23 3.30
C ILE A 182 10.02 7.16 2.59
N TRP A 183 9.49 5.97 2.39
CA TRP A 183 8.23 5.77 1.67
C TRP A 183 7.26 4.90 2.47
N CYS A 184 6.02 5.37 2.68
CA CYS A 184 4.94 4.48 3.10
C CYS A 184 4.31 3.79 1.90
N ASN A 185 4.36 2.45 1.84
CA ASN A 185 4.05 1.68 0.64
C ASN A 185 2.54 1.42 0.39
N VAL A 186 1.70 2.46 0.33
CA VAL A 186 0.25 2.34 0.07
C VAL A 186 -0.04 1.51 -1.18
N PHE A 187 -0.73 0.37 -1.02
CA PHE A 187 -1.01 -0.52 -2.14
C PHE A 187 -2.01 0.08 -3.12
N LYS A 188 -1.79 -0.20 -4.42
CA LYS A 188 -2.64 0.25 -5.53
C LYS A 188 -2.61 1.77 -5.80
N ALA A 189 -1.79 2.52 -5.07
CA ALA A 189 -1.39 3.89 -5.34
C ALA A 189 0.07 3.92 -5.88
N ALA A 190 0.25 3.43 -7.11
CA ALA A 190 1.57 3.27 -7.77
C ALA A 190 2.59 2.36 -7.05
N SER A 191 2.15 1.54 -6.10
CA SER A 191 3.05 0.70 -5.29
C SER A 191 3.94 -0.24 -6.10
N SER A 192 3.47 -0.78 -7.23
CA SER A 192 4.30 -1.65 -8.09
C SER A 192 5.50 -0.91 -8.69
N SER A 193 5.30 0.36 -9.05
CA SER A 193 6.35 1.21 -9.62
C SER A 193 7.37 1.60 -8.56
N TRP A 194 6.91 2.10 -7.42
CA TRP A 194 7.81 2.52 -6.36
C TRP A 194 8.49 1.36 -5.64
N MET A 195 7.86 0.18 -5.59
CA MET A 195 8.55 -1.04 -5.14
C MET A 195 9.68 -1.43 -6.08
N PHE A 196 9.53 -1.23 -7.39
CA PHE A 196 10.62 -1.44 -8.34
C PHE A 196 11.75 -0.44 -8.08
N ASN A 197 11.46 0.85 -7.92
CA ASN A 197 12.46 1.88 -7.64
C ASN A 197 13.19 1.63 -6.31
N PHE A 198 12.48 1.31 -5.23
CA PHE A 198 13.12 0.97 -3.94
C PHE A 198 14.01 -0.27 -4.03
N ASN A 199 13.65 -1.27 -4.83
CA ASN A 199 14.53 -2.41 -5.07
C ASN A 199 15.75 -2.03 -5.93
N VAL A 200 15.61 -1.13 -6.91
CA VAL A 200 16.77 -0.58 -7.63
C VAL A 200 17.68 0.15 -6.64
N LEU A 201 17.15 1.04 -5.81
CA LEU A 201 17.92 1.74 -4.78
C LEU A 201 18.58 0.79 -3.76
N ALA A 202 18.03 -0.42 -3.59
CA ALA A 202 18.59 -1.46 -2.73
C ALA A 202 19.76 -2.23 -3.38
N GLY A 203 20.09 -1.96 -4.64
CA GLY A 203 21.17 -2.64 -5.37
C GLY A 203 20.71 -3.74 -6.33
N TYR A 204 19.40 -4.02 -6.45
CA TYR A 204 18.93 -5.00 -7.43
C TYR A 204 18.95 -4.40 -8.84
N SER A 205 19.46 -5.16 -9.82
CA SER A 205 19.49 -4.69 -11.19
C SER A 205 18.08 -4.64 -11.82
N PRO A 206 17.78 -3.64 -12.66
CA PRO A 206 16.51 -3.59 -13.40
C PRO A 206 16.22 -4.86 -14.21
N SER A 207 17.26 -5.50 -14.77
CA SER A 207 17.11 -6.75 -15.54
C SER A 207 16.69 -7.93 -14.67
N TYR A 208 17.23 -8.04 -13.45
CA TYR A 208 16.80 -9.04 -12.46
C TYR A 208 15.34 -8.81 -12.05
N LEU A 209 14.98 -7.57 -11.69
CA LEU A 209 13.64 -7.22 -11.22
C LEU A 209 12.54 -7.42 -12.27
N ARG A 210 12.88 -7.38 -13.57
CA ARG A 210 11.94 -7.67 -14.68
C ARG A 210 11.72 -9.17 -14.90
N LYS A 211 12.69 -10.01 -14.56
CA LYS A 211 12.66 -11.46 -14.81
C LYS A 211 12.28 -12.28 -13.58
N THR A 212 12.47 -11.72 -12.38
CA THR A 212 12.23 -12.43 -11.13
C THR A 212 10.75 -12.79 -10.95
N LYS A 213 10.51 -13.98 -10.41
CA LYS A 213 9.18 -14.43 -9.96
C LYS A 213 8.93 -14.11 -8.48
N LYS A 214 9.94 -13.61 -7.76
CA LYS A 214 9.80 -13.20 -6.35
C LYS A 214 8.90 -11.97 -6.26
N ILE A 215 8.14 -11.89 -5.17
CA ILE A 215 7.34 -10.71 -4.82
C ILE A 215 8.30 -9.57 -4.48
N LEU A 216 8.16 -8.43 -5.15
CA LEU A 216 9.09 -7.29 -4.97
C LEU A 216 9.07 -6.70 -3.56
N LEU A 217 7.94 -6.78 -2.86
CA LEU A 217 7.86 -6.39 -1.45
C LEU A 217 8.80 -7.24 -0.59
N ASN A 218 8.87 -8.55 -0.83
CA ASN A 218 9.74 -9.44 -0.06
C ASN A 218 11.21 -9.09 -0.31
N LEU A 219 11.59 -8.84 -1.57
CA LEU A 219 12.94 -8.38 -1.91
C LEU A 219 13.28 -7.04 -1.26
N ALA A 220 12.34 -6.09 -1.23
CA ALA A 220 12.55 -4.82 -0.54
C ALA A 220 12.75 -5.04 0.96
N ARG A 221 11.96 -5.90 1.60
CA ARG A 221 12.06 -6.21 3.04
C ARG A 221 13.33 -6.99 3.41
N GLU A 222 13.97 -7.69 2.47
CA GLU A 222 15.33 -8.24 2.67
C GLU A 222 16.36 -7.13 2.88
N ARG A 223 16.11 -5.90 2.41
CA ARG A 223 17.06 -4.76 2.44
C ARG A 223 16.60 -3.58 3.30
N TYR A 224 15.30 -3.46 3.56
CA TYR A 224 14.68 -2.41 4.36
C TYR A 224 13.84 -3.09 5.46
N PRO A 225 14.46 -3.51 6.57
CA PRO A 225 13.74 -4.09 7.68
C PRO A 225 12.73 -3.08 8.26
N ARG A 226 11.74 -3.61 8.98
CA ARG A 226 10.77 -2.77 9.67
C ARG A 226 11.45 -2.05 10.83
N VAL A 227 11.08 -0.80 11.02
CA VAL A 227 11.66 0.09 12.02
C VAL A 227 10.66 0.40 13.12
N THR A 228 11.16 0.72 14.31
CA THR A 228 10.35 1.27 15.40
C THR A 228 9.93 2.70 15.08
N LEU A 229 9.03 3.27 15.91
CA LEU A 229 8.63 4.67 15.78
C LEU A 229 9.82 5.63 15.99
N ASP A 230 10.69 5.34 16.95
CA ASP A 230 11.84 6.19 17.25
C ASP A 230 12.89 6.12 16.15
N GLU A 231 13.18 4.93 15.61
CA GLU A 231 14.07 4.75 14.45
C GLU A 231 13.52 5.46 13.20
N LEU A 232 12.20 5.44 13.00
CA LEU A 232 11.57 6.18 11.90
C LEU A 232 11.75 7.68 12.09
N ARG A 233 11.45 8.22 13.28
CA ARG A 233 11.60 9.65 13.60
C ARG A 233 13.04 10.12 13.46
N GLU A 234 14.01 9.31 13.91
CA GLU A 234 15.43 9.61 13.72
C GLU A 234 15.78 9.70 12.24
N ALA A 235 15.34 8.73 11.43
CA ALA A 235 15.59 8.73 9.99
C ALA A 235 14.92 9.91 9.28
N GLN A 236 13.75 10.36 9.74
CA GLN A 236 13.02 11.51 9.19
C GLN A 236 13.82 12.81 9.31
N ASN A 237 14.67 12.99 10.32
CA ASN A 237 15.46 14.22 10.49
C ASN A 237 16.37 14.53 9.31
N TYR A 238 16.77 13.50 8.56
CA TYR A 238 17.72 13.63 7.44
C TYR A 238 17.19 13.03 6.14
N SER A 239 15.89 12.73 6.05
CA SER A 239 15.30 12.06 4.89
C SER A 239 13.99 12.69 4.46
N VAL A 240 13.74 12.71 3.16
CA VAL A 240 12.44 13.09 2.59
C VAL A 240 11.47 11.93 2.75
N THR A 241 10.41 12.14 3.53
CA THR A 241 9.34 11.17 3.72
C THR A 241 8.18 11.47 2.80
N PHE A 242 7.72 10.47 2.04
CA PHE A 242 6.63 10.68 1.10
C PHE A 242 5.60 9.56 1.11
N ILE A 243 4.38 9.94 0.72
CA ILE A 243 3.24 9.06 0.48
C ILE A 243 2.67 9.35 -0.89
N ILE A 244 2.06 8.33 -1.52
CA ILE A 244 1.32 8.47 -2.76
C ILE A 244 -0.14 8.21 -2.43
N ALA A 245 -0.95 9.25 -2.47
CA ALA A 245 -2.39 9.17 -2.34
C ALA A 245 -3.00 8.82 -3.70
N ARG A 246 -4.13 8.12 -3.65
CA ARG A 246 -4.99 7.84 -4.78
C ARG A 246 -6.42 7.90 -4.28
N ASP A 247 -7.34 8.34 -5.13
CA ASP A 247 -8.76 8.30 -4.82
C ASP A 247 -9.14 6.94 -4.21
N PRO A 248 -9.84 6.90 -3.06
CA PRO A 248 -10.03 5.67 -2.31
C PRO A 248 -10.83 4.62 -3.07
N PHE A 249 -11.81 5.04 -3.86
CA PHE A 249 -12.69 4.18 -4.62
C PHE A 249 -12.01 3.70 -5.91
N GLU A 250 -11.21 4.53 -6.56
CA GLU A 250 -10.30 4.08 -7.61
C GLU A 250 -9.33 3.00 -7.11
N ARG A 251 -8.75 3.23 -5.92
CA ARG A 251 -7.78 2.34 -5.29
C ARG A 251 -8.43 0.99 -4.96
N LEU A 252 -9.62 1.02 -4.36
CA LEU A 252 -10.39 -0.18 -4.03
C LEU A 252 -10.77 -0.97 -5.28
N LEU A 253 -11.27 -0.32 -6.33
CA LEU A 253 -11.64 -1.01 -7.56
C LEU A 253 -10.41 -1.65 -8.23
N SER A 254 -9.27 -0.96 -8.22
CA SER A 254 -8.00 -1.52 -8.68
C SER A 254 -7.61 -2.77 -7.87
N ALA A 255 -7.82 -2.74 -6.55
CA ALA A 255 -7.57 -3.86 -5.65
C ALA A 255 -8.51 -5.04 -5.92
N TYR A 256 -9.82 -4.80 -6.01
CA TYR A 256 -10.83 -5.81 -6.32
C TYR A 256 -10.51 -6.54 -7.63
N ARG A 257 -10.20 -5.80 -8.70
CA ARG A 257 -9.87 -6.42 -9.98
C ARG A 257 -8.62 -7.28 -9.89
N ASP A 258 -7.56 -6.78 -9.25
CA ASP A 258 -6.29 -7.51 -9.14
C ASP A 258 -6.37 -8.72 -8.20
N LYS A 259 -7.05 -8.58 -7.06
CA LYS A 259 -7.05 -9.58 -5.98
C LYS A 259 -8.26 -10.50 -5.99
N MET A 260 -9.39 -10.10 -6.55
CA MET A 260 -10.58 -10.96 -6.64
C MET A 260 -10.73 -11.52 -8.04
N VAL A 261 -10.82 -10.65 -9.05
CA VAL A 261 -11.14 -11.06 -10.43
C VAL A 261 -9.97 -11.78 -11.10
N PHE A 262 -8.76 -11.22 -10.98
CA PHE A 262 -7.54 -11.73 -11.61
C PHE A 262 -6.59 -12.39 -10.62
N ALA A 263 -7.12 -12.88 -9.50
CA ALA A 263 -6.36 -13.61 -8.50
C ALA A 263 -5.60 -14.78 -9.14
N LEU A 264 -4.34 -14.98 -8.72
CA LEU A 264 -3.58 -16.15 -9.15
C LEU A 264 -4.25 -17.42 -8.62
N PRO A 265 -4.44 -18.47 -9.42
CA PRO A 265 -5.02 -19.72 -8.96
C PRO A 265 -4.29 -20.27 -7.72
N TYR A 266 -5.07 -20.74 -6.75
CA TYR A 266 -4.63 -21.28 -5.46
C TYR A 266 -3.95 -20.28 -4.50
N SER A 267 -3.84 -19.01 -4.88
CA SER A 267 -3.34 -17.95 -3.99
C SER A 267 -4.28 -17.69 -2.82
N PHE A 268 -3.79 -16.94 -1.82
CA PHE A 268 -4.61 -16.46 -0.70
C PHE A 268 -5.87 -15.75 -1.20
N HIS A 269 -5.72 -14.78 -2.11
CA HIS A 269 -6.86 -13.99 -2.59
C HIS A 269 -7.85 -14.80 -3.44
N ASP A 270 -7.38 -15.82 -4.16
CA ASP A 270 -8.24 -16.76 -4.89
C ASP A 270 -9.08 -17.63 -3.94
N LYS A 271 -8.49 -18.06 -2.82
CA LYS A 271 -9.24 -18.75 -1.74
C LYS A 271 -10.23 -17.81 -1.05
N LEU A 272 -9.83 -16.56 -0.80
CA LEU A 272 -10.68 -15.53 -0.21
C LEU A 272 -11.89 -15.24 -1.12
N GLY A 273 -11.68 -15.01 -2.41
CA GLY A 273 -12.76 -14.79 -3.37
C GLY A 273 -13.78 -15.93 -3.37
N ARG A 274 -13.34 -17.19 -3.39
CA ARG A 274 -14.25 -18.35 -3.26
C ARG A 274 -15.01 -18.38 -1.94
N SER A 275 -14.38 -17.95 -0.84
CA SER A 275 -15.04 -17.85 0.47
C SER A 275 -16.16 -16.80 0.44
N ILE A 276 -15.88 -15.62 -0.12
CA ILE A 276 -16.87 -14.54 -0.28
C ILE A 276 -18.05 -15.05 -1.12
N VAL A 277 -17.80 -15.66 -2.27
CA VAL A 277 -18.86 -16.25 -3.11
C VAL A 277 -19.72 -17.23 -2.32
N ARG A 278 -19.11 -18.13 -1.55
CA ARG A 278 -19.85 -19.14 -0.79
C ARG A 278 -20.77 -18.54 0.27
N ASN A 279 -20.37 -17.43 0.88
CA ASN A 279 -21.06 -16.85 2.05
C ASN A 279 -22.05 -15.75 1.66
N TYR A 280 -21.79 -14.99 0.59
CA TYR A 280 -22.57 -13.81 0.21
C TYR A 280 -23.47 -14.04 -1.01
N ARG A 281 -23.17 -15.04 -1.86
CA ARG A 281 -24.00 -15.33 -3.02
C ARG A 281 -25.27 -16.05 -2.60
N LYS A 282 -26.42 -15.40 -2.75
CA LYS A 282 -27.73 -16.05 -2.63
C LYS A 282 -27.79 -17.20 -3.66
N LYS A 283 -28.35 -18.36 -3.28
CA LYS A 283 -28.43 -19.53 -4.17
C LYS A 283 -29.15 -19.12 -5.47
N PRO A 284 -28.49 -19.17 -6.63
CA PRO A 284 -29.11 -18.79 -7.88
C PRO A 284 -30.23 -19.78 -8.24
N SER A 285 -31.25 -19.32 -8.99
CA SER A 285 -32.11 -20.21 -9.76
C SER A 285 -31.25 -21.06 -10.71
N LEU A 286 -31.74 -22.21 -11.16
CA LEU A 286 -30.98 -23.16 -12.01
C LEU A 286 -30.34 -22.50 -13.25
N ALA A 287 -30.92 -21.40 -13.76
CA ALA A 287 -30.39 -20.61 -14.89
C ALA A 287 -29.15 -19.76 -14.54
N ALA A 288 -29.02 -19.28 -13.30
CA ALA A 288 -27.90 -18.43 -12.88
C ALA A 288 -26.64 -19.22 -12.45
N ARG A 289 -26.67 -20.56 -12.52
CA ARG A 289 -25.47 -21.43 -12.40
C ARG A 289 -24.47 -21.23 -13.56
N ALA A 290 -24.91 -20.68 -14.69
CA ALA A 290 -24.07 -20.45 -15.87
C ALA A 290 -23.22 -19.16 -15.80
N ALA A 291 -23.56 -18.21 -14.91
CA ALA A 291 -22.84 -16.94 -14.77
C ALA A 291 -21.68 -17.07 -13.78
N ASN A 292 -20.45 -17.09 -14.33
CA ASN A 292 -19.13 -17.07 -13.69
C ASN A 292 -19.08 -17.18 -12.15
N THR A 293 -19.07 -18.42 -11.66
CA THR A 293 -19.01 -18.75 -10.22
C THR A 293 -17.63 -18.57 -9.57
N LYS A 294 -16.64 -18.07 -10.32
CA LYS A 294 -15.22 -18.16 -9.93
C LYS A 294 -14.78 -17.14 -8.88
N PHE A 295 -15.33 -15.93 -8.90
CA PHE A 295 -14.96 -14.82 -8.01
C PHE A 295 -16.20 -14.02 -7.58
N PRO A 296 -16.14 -13.24 -6.48
CA PRO A 296 -17.28 -12.46 -6.02
C PRO A 296 -17.59 -11.32 -6.98
N SER A 297 -18.87 -10.97 -7.12
CA SER A 297 -19.27 -9.71 -7.75
C SER A 297 -18.75 -8.52 -6.93
N PHE A 298 -18.80 -7.32 -7.50
CA PHE A 298 -18.35 -6.14 -6.78
C PHE A 298 -19.22 -5.82 -5.56
N PRO A 299 -20.57 -5.87 -5.63
CA PRO A 299 -21.41 -5.75 -4.43
C PRO A 299 -21.12 -6.82 -3.38
N GLU A 300 -20.97 -8.10 -3.76
CA GLU A 300 -20.63 -9.18 -2.81
C GLU A 300 -19.30 -8.90 -2.09
N PHE A 301 -18.31 -8.37 -2.82
CA PHE A 301 -17.02 -7.99 -2.25
C PHE A 301 -17.14 -6.79 -1.30
N VAL A 302 -17.91 -5.76 -1.66
CA VAL A 302 -18.11 -4.57 -0.83
C VAL A 302 -18.88 -4.91 0.45
N HIS A 303 -19.93 -5.72 0.36
CA HIS A 303 -20.65 -6.25 1.52
C HIS A 303 -19.72 -7.02 2.44
N TRP A 304 -18.90 -7.91 1.89
CA TRP A 304 -17.92 -8.65 2.68
C TRP A 304 -16.93 -7.72 3.38
N LEU A 305 -16.43 -6.69 2.68
CA LEU A 305 -15.48 -5.73 3.23
C LEU A 305 -16.11 -4.96 4.39
N LEU A 306 -17.33 -4.42 4.21
CA LEU A 306 -18.06 -3.71 5.25
C LEU A 306 -18.35 -4.60 6.46
N ASP A 307 -18.70 -5.88 6.24
CA ASP A 307 -18.84 -6.85 7.32
C ASP A 307 -17.53 -7.10 8.08
N GLN A 308 -16.38 -7.13 7.39
CA GLN A 308 -15.09 -7.24 8.07
C GLN A 308 -14.80 -6.02 8.93
N VAL A 309 -15.08 -4.83 8.40
CA VAL A 309 -14.90 -3.55 9.12
C VAL A 309 -15.79 -3.52 10.37
N LYS A 310 -17.08 -3.84 10.24
CA LYS A 310 -18.04 -3.89 11.37
C LYS A 310 -17.62 -4.87 12.47
N ARG A 311 -16.92 -5.96 12.10
CA ARG A 311 -16.41 -6.96 13.07
C ARG A 311 -15.06 -6.58 13.69
N GLY A 312 -14.41 -5.51 13.25
CA GLY A 312 -13.03 -5.19 13.64
C GLY A 312 -12.01 -6.22 13.14
N SER A 313 -12.32 -6.94 12.06
CA SER A 313 -11.40 -7.92 11.46
C SER A 313 -10.18 -7.23 10.85
N PHE A 314 -9.07 -7.97 10.73
CA PHE A 314 -7.94 -7.54 9.91
C PHE A 314 -8.35 -7.36 8.44
N ILE A 315 -8.05 -6.19 7.89
CA ILE A 315 -8.29 -5.87 6.47
C ILE A 315 -7.00 -6.05 5.69
N ASP A 316 -7.08 -6.79 4.57
CA ASP A 316 -5.94 -7.02 3.68
C ASP A 316 -5.29 -5.69 3.24
N MET A 317 -3.96 -5.68 3.14
CA MET A 317 -3.17 -4.50 2.81
C MET A 317 -3.56 -3.82 1.48
N HIS A 318 -4.24 -4.52 0.58
CA HIS A 318 -4.73 -3.95 -0.68
C HIS A 318 -6.08 -3.24 -0.54
N PHE A 319 -6.85 -3.51 0.52
CA PHE A 319 -8.18 -2.93 0.78
C PHE A 319 -8.17 -1.98 1.98
N VAL A 320 -7.23 -2.08 2.91
CA VAL A 320 -7.16 -1.20 4.08
C VAL A 320 -7.04 0.28 3.70
N ALA A 321 -7.69 1.18 4.43
CA ALA A 321 -7.59 2.63 4.25
C ALA A 321 -6.13 3.11 4.36
N ALA A 322 -5.70 4.01 3.47
CA ALA A 322 -4.33 4.53 3.46
C ALA A 322 -4.01 5.28 4.76
N THR A 323 -5.01 5.95 5.34
CA THR A 323 -4.89 6.71 6.59
C THR A 323 -4.56 5.80 7.77
N SER A 324 -5.26 4.67 7.97
CA SER A 324 -4.90 3.71 9.04
C SER A 324 -3.66 2.87 8.69
N PHE A 325 -3.34 2.74 7.40
CA PHE A 325 -2.17 2.01 6.93
C PHE A 325 -0.85 2.76 7.16
N CYS A 326 -0.84 4.09 7.02
CA CYS A 326 0.36 4.93 7.12
C CYS A 326 0.32 5.94 8.27
N THR A 327 -0.84 6.14 8.91
CA THR A 327 -1.06 7.10 10.00
C THR A 327 -0.46 8.49 9.75
N PRO A 328 -0.86 9.18 8.66
CA PRO A 328 -0.21 10.42 8.21
C PRO A 328 -0.42 11.62 9.14
N CYS A 329 -1.36 11.53 10.09
CA CYS A 329 -1.55 12.53 11.14
C CYS A 329 -0.55 12.38 12.31
N LEU A 330 0.09 11.22 12.43
CA LEU A 330 1.05 10.92 13.52
C LEU A 330 2.48 10.71 13.01
N ILE A 331 2.66 10.56 11.71
CA ILE A 331 3.95 10.40 11.05
C ILE A 331 4.13 11.52 10.02
N ARG A 332 5.22 12.26 10.12
CA ARG A 332 5.51 13.41 9.26
C ARG A 332 5.72 12.98 7.79
N PHE A 333 5.03 13.64 6.87
CA PHE A 333 5.26 13.52 5.43
C PHE A 333 5.72 14.87 4.86
N ASP A 334 6.87 14.85 4.17
CA ASP A 334 7.46 16.01 3.50
C ASP A 334 6.88 16.20 2.08
N MET A 335 6.42 15.12 1.45
CA MET A 335 5.75 15.16 0.14
C MET A 335 4.54 14.24 0.09
N ILE A 336 3.41 14.78 -0.39
CA ILE A 336 2.16 14.04 -0.64
C ILE A 336 1.93 14.06 -2.14
N LEU A 337 2.31 12.97 -2.81
CA LEU A 337 2.12 12.82 -4.24
C LEU A 337 0.69 12.30 -4.48
N LYS A 338 0.05 12.70 -5.57
CA LYS A 338 -1.28 12.19 -5.96
C LYS A 338 -1.17 11.36 -7.23
N PHE A 339 -1.97 10.31 -7.33
CA PHE A 339 -1.94 9.40 -8.48
C PHE A 339 -2.27 10.12 -9.80
N GLU A 340 -3.13 11.13 -9.73
CA GLU A 340 -3.61 11.93 -10.85
C GLU A 340 -2.52 12.86 -11.41
N SER A 341 -1.65 13.40 -10.54
CA SER A 341 -0.50 14.24 -10.88
C SER A 341 0.85 13.50 -10.79
N LEU A 342 0.82 12.16 -10.71
CA LEU A 342 2.00 11.36 -10.35
C LEU A 342 3.18 11.55 -11.31
N ALA A 343 2.89 11.87 -12.57
CA ALA A 343 3.90 12.09 -13.59
C ALA A 343 4.88 13.21 -13.20
N GLU A 344 4.34 14.35 -12.82
CA GLU A 344 5.09 15.53 -12.39
C GLU A 344 5.60 15.36 -10.97
N ASP A 345 4.73 14.90 -10.08
CA ASP A 345 5.02 14.76 -8.65
C ASP A 345 6.22 13.84 -8.36
N GLN A 346 6.33 12.72 -9.09
CA GLN A 346 7.46 11.81 -8.91
C GLN A 346 8.76 12.35 -9.54
N LEU A 347 8.67 13.14 -10.61
CA LEU A 347 9.83 13.82 -11.20
C LEU A 347 10.38 14.84 -10.20
N TYR A 348 9.50 15.66 -9.63
CA TYR A 348 9.83 16.62 -8.58
C TYR A 348 10.53 15.96 -7.39
N LEU A 349 9.97 14.86 -6.86
CA LEU A 349 10.57 14.10 -5.76
C LEU A 349 11.96 13.56 -6.14
N ILE A 350 12.10 12.95 -7.32
CA ILE A 350 13.37 12.41 -7.82
C ILE A 350 14.42 13.52 -7.99
N GLU A 351 14.00 14.71 -8.44
CA GLU A 351 14.89 15.84 -8.65
C GLU A 351 15.31 16.49 -7.33
N LYS A 352 14.37 16.79 -6.42
CA LYS A 352 14.66 17.35 -5.09
C LYS A 352 15.53 16.43 -4.22
N THR A 353 15.49 15.12 -4.45
CA THR A 353 16.32 14.13 -3.72
C THR A 353 17.63 13.79 -4.43
N GLY A 354 17.96 14.44 -5.55
CA GLY A 354 19.19 14.19 -6.29
C GLY A 354 19.26 12.83 -6.99
N LEU A 355 18.12 12.13 -7.10
CA LEU A 355 18.01 10.77 -7.61
C LEU A 355 17.83 10.67 -9.13
N LYS A 356 17.83 11.81 -9.84
CA LYS A 356 17.58 11.92 -11.28
C LYS A 356 18.45 11.03 -12.18
N ARG A 357 19.64 10.66 -11.69
CA ARG A 357 20.57 9.74 -12.38
C ARG A 357 20.50 8.30 -11.89
N VAL A 358 19.75 7.98 -10.85
CA VAL A 358 19.69 6.64 -10.24
C VAL A 358 18.38 5.93 -10.56
N ILE A 359 17.27 6.66 -10.48
CA ILE A 359 15.93 6.15 -10.79
C ILE A 359 15.18 7.12 -11.69
N ALA A 360 14.20 6.61 -12.41
CA ALA A 360 13.30 7.38 -13.25
C ALA A 360 11.84 7.04 -12.88
N PRO A 361 10.88 7.87 -13.30
CA PRO A 361 9.49 7.48 -13.43
C PRO A 361 9.34 6.11 -14.11
N VAL A 362 8.89 5.09 -13.37
CA VAL A 362 8.55 3.79 -13.95
C VAL A 362 7.05 3.64 -13.90
N TRP A 363 6.41 3.43 -15.04
CA TRP A 363 4.98 3.21 -15.12
C TRP A 363 4.69 1.72 -15.22
N ARG A 364 4.40 1.07 -14.09
CA ARG A 364 3.99 -0.34 -14.05
C ARG A 364 2.49 -0.43 -13.85
N ASN A 365 1.82 -1.21 -14.70
CA ASN A 365 0.39 -1.51 -14.59
C ASN A 365 -0.55 -0.30 -14.78
N MET A 366 -0.16 0.69 -15.58
CA MET A 366 -1.08 1.78 -15.94
C MET A 366 -2.26 1.21 -16.73
N GLY A 367 -3.46 1.26 -16.13
CA GLY A 367 -4.69 1.13 -16.87
C GLY A 367 -4.78 2.29 -17.88
N LYS A 368 -5.28 2.02 -19.09
CA LYS A 368 -5.54 3.09 -20.09
C LYS A 368 -6.57 4.05 -19.47
N GLY A 369 -6.13 5.22 -18.98
CA GLY A 369 -6.90 6.14 -18.11
C GLY A 369 -8.31 6.50 -18.58
N ARG A 370 -8.56 6.51 -19.90
CA ARG A 370 -9.90 6.80 -20.43
C ARG A 370 -10.92 5.67 -20.22
N LYS A 371 -10.46 4.43 -20.00
CA LYS A 371 -11.31 3.28 -19.62
C LYS A 371 -11.52 3.17 -18.11
N THR A 372 -10.92 4.05 -17.30
CA THR A 372 -10.93 3.94 -15.83
C THR A 372 -12.21 4.53 -15.25
N HIS A 373 -12.62 5.72 -15.70
CA HIS A 373 -13.81 6.42 -15.20
C HIS A 373 -15.13 5.72 -15.55
N GLU A 374 -15.35 5.40 -16.83
CA GLU A 374 -16.55 4.64 -17.25
C GLU A 374 -16.66 3.28 -16.52
N LEU A 375 -15.52 2.62 -16.32
CA LEU A 375 -15.46 1.35 -15.60
C LEU A 375 -15.80 1.54 -14.11
N GLN A 376 -15.35 2.63 -13.49
CA GLN A 376 -15.72 2.97 -12.11
C GLN A 376 -17.22 3.17 -11.99
N GLN A 377 -17.80 3.99 -12.86
CA GLN A 377 -19.25 4.20 -12.87
C GLN A 377 -20.00 2.87 -13.01
N GLN A 378 -19.57 1.98 -13.90
CA GLN A 378 -20.19 0.65 -14.06
C GLN A 378 -20.12 -0.23 -12.80
N PHE A 379 -19.05 -0.13 -12.01
CA PHE A 379 -18.92 -0.91 -10.78
C PHE A 379 -19.69 -0.28 -9.62
N TYR A 380 -19.55 1.02 -9.43
CA TYR A 380 -20.18 1.73 -8.32
C TYR A 380 -21.69 1.93 -8.50
N ALA A 381 -22.20 1.96 -9.74
CA ALA A 381 -23.64 1.94 -9.99
C ALA A 381 -24.35 0.63 -9.58
N GLN A 382 -23.59 -0.43 -9.27
CA GLN A 382 -24.16 -1.67 -8.72
C GLN A 382 -24.45 -1.57 -7.22
N LEU A 383 -23.90 -0.56 -6.53
CA LEU A 383 -24.10 -0.36 -5.10
C LEU A 383 -25.28 0.57 -4.85
N THR A 384 -26.06 0.27 -3.80
CA THR A 384 -27.11 1.18 -3.33
C THR A 384 -26.50 2.44 -2.73
N ARG A 385 -27.32 3.48 -2.59
CA ARG A 385 -26.89 4.73 -1.97
C ARG A 385 -26.41 4.51 -0.52
N GLN A 386 -27.10 3.68 0.25
CA GLN A 386 -26.69 3.29 1.59
C GLN A 386 -25.33 2.56 1.60
N GLU A 387 -25.15 1.56 0.72
CA GLU A 387 -23.88 0.84 0.61
C GLU A 387 -22.71 1.77 0.25
N MET A 388 -22.97 2.76 -0.62
CA MET A 388 -22.00 3.78 -0.99
C MET A 388 -21.57 4.64 0.19
N LEU A 389 -22.53 5.08 1.01
CA LEU A 389 -22.27 5.90 2.19
C LEU A 389 -21.55 5.11 3.30
N GLU A 390 -21.89 3.84 3.49
CA GLU A 390 -21.15 2.97 4.43
C GLU A 390 -19.70 2.76 3.97
N LEU A 391 -19.49 2.57 2.67
CA LEU A 391 -18.17 2.44 2.09
C LEU A 391 -17.36 3.74 2.20
N TYR A 392 -18.01 4.88 2.00
CA TYR A 392 -17.41 6.20 2.23
C TYR A 392 -16.96 6.35 3.66
N GLU A 393 -17.82 6.06 4.65
CA GLU A 393 -17.49 6.26 6.05
C GLU A 393 -16.24 5.47 6.44
N TYR A 394 -16.07 4.25 5.91
CA TYR A 394 -14.85 3.47 6.12
C TYR A 394 -13.58 4.13 5.53
N TYR A 395 -13.67 4.76 4.35
CA TYR A 395 -12.55 5.46 3.70
C TYR A 395 -12.54 6.97 3.93
N LYS A 396 -13.38 7.49 4.83
CA LYS A 396 -13.65 8.92 4.97
C LYS A 396 -12.40 9.76 5.08
N TYR A 397 -11.46 9.35 5.92
CA TYR A 397 -10.22 10.10 6.10
C TYR A 397 -9.31 10.03 4.87
N ASP A 398 -9.34 8.97 4.07
CA ASP A 398 -8.62 8.96 2.80
C ASP A 398 -9.22 10.01 1.82
N PHE A 399 -10.55 10.20 1.82
CA PHE A 399 -11.20 11.25 1.02
C PHE A 399 -10.84 12.65 1.54
N GLU A 400 -11.05 12.87 2.84
CA GLU A 400 -10.95 14.18 3.45
C GLU A 400 -9.50 14.69 3.54
N LEU A 401 -8.57 13.85 3.99
CA LEU A 401 -7.16 14.24 4.17
C LEU A 401 -6.46 14.50 2.83
N PHE A 402 -6.80 13.76 1.78
CA PHE A 402 -6.12 13.82 0.47
C PHE A 402 -6.88 14.58 -0.61
N ASP A 403 -7.98 15.26 -0.26
CA ASP A 403 -8.77 16.09 -1.18
C ASP A 403 -9.37 15.29 -2.34
N TYR A 404 -10.18 14.29 -1.99
CA TYR A 404 -11.04 13.59 -2.93
C TYR A 404 -12.50 13.85 -2.60
N ASP A 405 -13.35 13.80 -3.61
CA ASP A 405 -14.79 14.03 -3.50
C ASP A 405 -15.56 12.75 -3.83
N ILE A 406 -16.61 12.50 -3.05
CA ILE A 406 -17.51 11.38 -3.26
C ILE A 406 -18.70 11.70 -4.20
N GLN A 407 -19.00 12.96 -4.50
CA GLN A 407 -20.25 13.33 -5.17
C GLN A 407 -20.52 12.54 -6.46
N GLU A 408 -19.51 12.35 -7.30
CA GLU A 408 -19.65 11.59 -8.56
C GLU A 408 -20.09 10.13 -8.33
N TYR A 409 -19.64 9.51 -7.24
CA TYR A 409 -20.03 8.16 -6.86
C TYR A 409 -21.45 8.10 -6.30
N LEU A 410 -21.86 9.09 -5.50
CA LEU A 410 -23.24 9.17 -4.99
C LEU A 410 -24.26 9.36 -6.12
N GLN A 411 -23.90 10.08 -7.18
CA GLN A 411 -24.76 10.32 -8.33
C GLN A 411 -25.05 9.06 -9.16
N VAL A 412 -24.11 8.11 -9.18
CA VAL A 412 -24.27 6.85 -9.95
C VAL A 412 -24.81 5.71 -9.11
N ALA A 413 -24.76 5.79 -7.79
CA ALA A 413 -25.30 4.77 -6.89
C ALA A 413 -26.80 4.55 -7.14
N ARG A 414 -27.24 3.29 -7.14
CA ARG A 414 -28.67 2.98 -7.35
C ARG A 414 -29.50 3.38 -6.13
N PRO A 415 -30.79 3.73 -6.32
CA PRO A 415 -31.68 3.99 -5.20
C PRO A 415 -31.74 2.80 -4.23
N ASP A 416 -31.89 3.08 -2.94
CA ASP A 416 -32.16 2.04 -1.96
C ASP A 416 -33.53 1.40 -2.26
N GLU A 417 -33.63 0.07 -2.17
CA GLU A 417 -34.91 -0.60 -2.31
C GLU A 417 -35.81 -0.18 -1.14
N ALA A 418 -36.97 0.41 -1.43
CA ALA A 418 -37.97 0.67 -0.39
C ALA A 418 -38.34 -0.67 0.28
N GLU A 419 -38.29 -0.72 1.61
CA GLU A 419 -38.82 -1.85 2.35
C GLU A 419 -40.24 -2.11 1.86
N SER A 420 -40.46 -3.23 1.17
CA SER A 420 -41.81 -3.63 0.80
C SER A 420 -42.61 -3.75 2.09
N PRO A 421 -43.76 -3.06 2.25
CA PRO A 421 -44.55 -3.16 3.46
C PRO A 421 -44.85 -4.64 3.67
N ALA A 422 -44.51 -5.13 4.85
CA ALA A 422 -44.66 -6.52 5.26
C ALA A 422 -46.04 -7.02 4.81
N GLY A 423 -46.05 -7.89 3.81
CA GLY A 423 -47.28 -8.42 3.23
C GLY A 423 -48.15 -8.98 4.33
N THR A 424 -49.32 -8.37 4.50
CA THR A 424 -50.39 -8.84 5.36
C THR A 424 -50.65 -10.30 5.03
N LYS A 425 -50.28 -11.20 5.95
CA LYS A 425 -50.74 -12.59 5.91
C LYS A 425 -52.23 -12.55 6.23
N ASN A 426 -53.08 -12.68 5.20
CA ASN A 426 -54.45 -13.12 5.36
C ASN A 426 -54.52 -14.64 5.21
#